data_AF-A2EIL2-F1
#
_entry.id   AF-A2EIL2-F1
#
_cell.length_a   1.000
_cell.length_b   1.000
_cell.length_c   1.000
_cell.angle_alpha   90.00
_cell.angle_beta   90.00
_cell.angle_gamma   90.00
#
_symmetry.space_group_name_H-M   'P 1'
#
loop_
_entity.id
_entity.type
_entity.pdbx_description
1 polymer ?
#
loop_
_entity_poly.entity_id
_entity_poly.type
_entity_poly.pdbx_seq_one_letter_code
_entity_poly.pdbx_strand_id
1 'polypeptide(L)'
;MVYGFCIMNECNITQNRVKEDKGGYLVSKITSDSYITCVNVVENNQSSGTFNYHASHSSYSSSKFKVTSCNYIRNKSPNEGSLIYSASDVFMSYCCIRQNEIKYIFKAYSTITFECSTTDSNKSYEYGYSPTFKNTDISFENEHPLFNLEVVDSLKYKCRHPTPNNDENEDKVYVRNHIKFFYLFLSRKRFRSQT
;
A
#
# COMPACT_ATOMS: atom_id res chain seq x y z
N MET A 1 8.07 -0.36 -22.55
CA MET A 1 7.86 -1.47 -21.59
C MET A 1 7.20 -2.62 -22.32
N VAL A 2 7.81 -3.80 -22.23
CA VAL A 2 7.27 -5.06 -22.75
C VAL A 2 6.12 -5.50 -21.84
N TYR A 3 5.02 -5.95 -22.44
CA TYR A 3 3.83 -6.42 -21.72
C TYR A 3 4.18 -7.66 -20.90
N GLY A 4 3.57 -7.84 -19.73
CA GLY A 4 3.90 -9.03 -18.95
C GLY A 4 3.26 -9.15 -17.59
N PHE A 5 3.89 -10.01 -16.79
CA PHE A 5 3.55 -10.30 -15.42
C PHE A 5 4.41 -9.46 -14.48
N CYS A 6 3.82 -8.85 -13.46
CA CYS A 6 4.53 -8.04 -12.49
C CYS A 6 4.43 -8.66 -11.09
N ILE A 7 5.59 -8.91 -10.47
CA ILE A 7 5.72 -9.20 -9.05
C ILE A 7 6.55 -8.10 -8.42
N MET A 8 6.00 -7.44 -7.39
CA MET A 8 6.74 -6.50 -6.55
C MET A 8 6.67 -6.95 -5.09
N ASN A 9 7.81 -7.02 -4.41
CA ASN A 9 7.81 -7.39 -3.00
C ASN A 9 7.35 -6.20 -2.14
N GLU A 10 7.92 -5.02 -2.37
CA GLU A 10 7.68 -3.86 -1.53
C GLU A 10 7.77 -2.57 -2.36
N CYS A 11 6.90 -1.61 -2.05
CA CYS A 11 7.07 -0.21 -2.37
C CYS A 11 6.98 0.57 -1.07
N ASN A 12 8.07 1.23 -0.68
CA ASN A 12 8.17 1.96 0.59
C ASN A 12 8.57 3.41 0.34
N ILE A 13 7.69 4.34 0.69
CA ILE A 13 7.85 5.78 0.49
C ILE A 13 7.54 6.46 1.82
N THR A 14 8.61 6.83 2.53
CA THR A 14 8.48 7.51 3.82
C THR A 14 8.09 8.97 3.65
N GLN A 15 8.67 9.65 2.66
CA GLN A 15 8.38 11.05 2.31
C GLN A 15 8.51 11.30 0.81
N ASN A 16 7.49 11.90 0.20
CA ASN A 16 7.53 12.40 -1.18
C ASN A 16 7.07 13.86 -1.22
N ARG A 17 7.89 14.77 -1.81
CA ARG A 17 7.65 16.23 -1.82
C ARG A 17 7.86 16.85 -3.21
N VAL A 18 7.53 16.10 -4.25
CA VAL A 18 7.64 16.57 -5.65
C VAL A 18 6.46 17.44 -6.04
N LYS A 19 6.63 18.32 -7.02
CA LYS A 19 5.53 19.14 -7.56
C LYS A 19 4.79 18.50 -8.76
N GLU A 20 5.26 17.35 -9.21
CA GLU A 20 4.79 16.67 -10.42
C GLU A 20 4.33 15.24 -10.10
N ASP A 21 3.75 14.58 -11.10
CA ASP A 21 3.32 13.17 -11.04
C ASP A 21 4.53 12.21 -11.09
N LYS A 22 5.35 12.23 -10.02
CA LYS A 22 6.63 11.50 -9.92
C LYS A 22 6.72 10.60 -8.67
N GLY A 23 5.58 10.21 -8.12
CA GLY A 23 5.50 9.36 -6.91
C GLY A 23 5.08 7.91 -7.18
N GLY A 24 5.08 7.11 -6.12
CA GLY A 24 4.47 5.78 -6.08
C GLY A 24 5.09 4.76 -7.03
N TYR A 25 4.23 4.02 -7.73
CA TYR A 25 4.63 3.02 -8.73
C TYR A 25 3.66 2.99 -9.90
N LEU A 26 4.18 2.58 -11.05
CA LEU A 26 3.43 2.41 -12.28
C LEU A 26 3.55 0.97 -12.76
N VAL A 27 2.41 0.29 -12.83
CA VAL A 27 2.26 -1.02 -13.44
C VAL A 27 1.35 -0.86 -14.65
N SER A 28 1.97 -0.71 -15.82
CA SER A 28 1.25 -0.59 -17.08
C SER A 28 1.27 -1.90 -17.85
N LYS A 29 0.11 -2.24 -18.43
CA LYS A 29 -0.06 -3.30 -19.43
C LYS A 29 0.27 -4.71 -18.93
N ILE A 30 -0.28 -5.07 -17.76
CA ILE A 30 -0.22 -6.46 -17.29
C ILE A 30 -0.98 -7.39 -18.24
N THR A 31 -0.43 -8.59 -18.47
CA THR A 31 -1.03 -9.63 -19.32
C THR A 31 -1.49 -10.86 -18.53
N SER A 32 -1.30 -10.82 -17.21
CA SER A 32 -1.71 -11.87 -16.28
C SER A 32 -1.87 -11.29 -14.88
N ASP A 33 -2.54 -12.06 -14.01
CA ASP A 33 -2.69 -11.72 -12.60
C ASP A 33 -1.34 -11.37 -11.98
N SER A 34 -1.18 -10.11 -11.59
CA SER A 34 0.05 -9.53 -11.05
C SER A 34 -0.14 -9.13 -9.60
N TYR A 35 0.94 -8.96 -8.82
CA TYR A 35 0.79 -8.58 -7.43
C TYR A 35 1.95 -7.76 -6.85
N ILE A 36 1.61 -6.99 -5.82
CA ILE A 36 2.55 -6.38 -4.88
C ILE A 36 2.26 -6.85 -3.46
N THR A 37 3.29 -7.25 -2.72
CA THR A 37 3.09 -7.77 -1.36
C THR A 37 2.81 -6.64 -0.37
N CYS A 38 3.60 -5.57 -0.40
CA CYS A 38 3.48 -4.45 0.52
C CYS A 38 3.61 -3.10 -0.18
N VAL A 39 2.71 -2.18 0.16
CA VAL A 39 2.87 -0.75 -0.18
C VAL A 39 2.82 0.06 1.11
N ASN A 40 3.87 0.80 1.44
CA ASN A 40 3.93 1.63 2.62
C ASN A 40 4.24 3.07 2.22
N VAL A 41 3.26 3.97 2.37
CA VAL A 41 3.37 5.39 2.03
C VAL A 41 2.98 6.20 3.26
N VAL A 42 3.95 6.89 3.84
CA VAL A 42 3.80 7.54 5.16
C VAL A 42 3.49 9.04 5.04
N GLU A 43 4.02 9.68 4.02
CA GLU A 43 3.79 11.10 3.71
C GLU A 43 4.03 11.33 2.21
N ASN A 44 2.98 11.75 1.51
CA ASN A 44 3.07 12.16 0.11
C ASN A 44 2.48 13.56 -0.03
N ASN A 45 3.22 14.46 -0.66
CA ASN A 45 2.81 15.84 -0.86
C ASN A 45 3.03 16.26 -2.32
N GLN A 46 2.56 15.42 -3.25
CA GLN A 46 2.58 15.76 -4.67
C GLN A 46 1.48 16.77 -4.99
N SER A 47 1.74 17.74 -5.85
CA SER A 47 0.73 18.77 -6.16
C SER A 47 -0.27 18.39 -7.25
N SER A 48 -0.02 17.34 -8.03
CA SER A 48 -0.92 16.85 -9.08
C SER A 48 -0.66 15.38 -9.42
N GLY A 49 -1.54 14.78 -10.22
CA GLY A 49 -1.31 13.47 -10.84
C GLY A 49 -1.83 12.26 -10.06
N THR A 50 -1.43 11.08 -10.51
CA THR A 50 -1.81 9.82 -9.85
C THR A 50 -0.60 9.18 -9.19
N PHE A 51 -0.71 8.95 -7.88
CA PHE A 51 0.40 8.34 -7.14
C PHE A 51 0.68 6.88 -7.53
N ASN A 52 -0.31 5.99 -7.52
CA ASN A 52 -0.15 4.60 -7.96
C ASN A 52 -1.02 4.30 -9.17
N TYR A 53 -0.44 3.64 -10.17
CA TYR A 53 -1.10 3.38 -11.45
C TYR A 53 -1.14 1.89 -11.77
N HIS A 54 -2.33 1.39 -12.08
CA HIS A 54 -2.57 0.00 -12.52
C HIS A 54 -3.28 -0.01 -13.86
N ALA A 55 -2.77 -0.76 -14.84
CA ALA A 55 -3.49 -1.01 -16.09
C ALA A 55 -3.15 -2.37 -16.68
N SER A 56 -4.16 -2.98 -17.31
CA SER A 56 -4.01 -4.22 -18.08
C SER A 56 -3.73 -3.90 -19.55
N HIS A 57 -3.10 -4.83 -20.24
CA HIS A 57 -3.05 -4.77 -21.70
C HIS A 57 -4.46 -4.96 -22.26
N SER A 58 -4.81 -4.27 -23.35
CA SER A 58 -6.17 -4.30 -23.92
C SER A 58 -6.65 -5.71 -24.26
N SER A 59 -5.77 -6.55 -24.81
CA SER A 59 -6.04 -7.98 -25.10
C SER A 59 -6.15 -8.87 -23.85
N TYR A 60 -5.85 -8.35 -22.66
CA TYR A 60 -5.82 -9.09 -21.40
C TYR A 60 -6.57 -8.32 -20.30
N SER A 61 -7.72 -7.73 -20.68
CA SER A 61 -8.55 -6.88 -19.81
C SER A 61 -9.04 -7.56 -18.53
N SER A 62 -9.08 -8.90 -18.52
CA SER A 62 -9.45 -9.70 -17.34
C SER A 62 -8.32 -9.88 -16.31
N SER A 63 -7.10 -9.41 -16.60
CA SER A 63 -5.97 -9.53 -15.67
C SER A 63 -6.22 -8.69 -14.42
N LYS A 64 -5.92 -9.28 -13.26
CA LYS A 64 -6.09 -8.63 -11.96
C LYS A 64 -4.77 -8.18 -11.38
N PHE A 65 -4.76 -7.06 -10.68
CA PHE A 65 -3.63 -6.64 -9.88
C PHE A 65 -3.95 -6.75 -8.39
N LYS A 66 -3.14 -7.46 -7.62
CA LYS A 66 -3.36 -7.70 -6.18
C LYS A 66 -2.38 -6.91 -5.33
N VAL A 67 -2.88 -6.20 -4.33
CA VAL A 67 -2.08 -5.57 -3.27
C VAL A 67 -2.39 -6.33 -1.98
N THR A 68 -1.44 -7.08 -1.44
CA THR A 68 -1.75 -7.95 -0.30
C THR A 68 -1.76 -7.25 1.05
N SER A 69 -1.05 -6.12 1.17
CA SER A 69 -1.05 -5.24 2.33
C SER A 69 -0.68 -3.82 1.91
N CYS A 70 -1.29 -2.81 2.53
CA CYS A 70 -0.87 -1.43 2.28
C CYS A 70 -1.11 -0.45 3.42
N ASN A 71 -0.28 0.58 3.51
CA ASN A 71 -0.50 1.76 4.32
C ASN A 71 -0.39 2.99 3.43
N TYR A 72 -1.40 3.84 3.44
CA TYR A 72 -1.38 5.15 2.78
C TYR A 72 -1.80 6.22 3.78
N ILE A 73 -0.80 6.90 4.29
CA ILE A 73 -0.90 7.80 5.42
C ILE A 73 -0.49 9.20 4.97
N ARG A 74 -1.26 10.22 5.39
CA ARG A 74 -0.94 11.64 5.15
C ARG A 74 -0.57 11.98 3.70
N ASN A 75 -1.37 11.50 2.76
CA ASN A 75 -1.23 11.84 1.35
C ASN A 75 -2.04 13.11 1.05
N LYS A 76 -1.37 14.11 0.49
CA LYS A 76 -1.92 15.40 0.08
C LYS A 76 -1.79 15.54 -1.43
N SER A 77 -2.84 16.05 -2.07
CA SER A 77 -2.73 16.63 -3.40
C SER A 77 -3.61 17.88 -3.48
N PRO A 78 -3.04 19.08 -3.24
CA PRO A 78 -3.81 20.31 -3.06
C PRO A 78 -4.60 20.74 -4.30
N ASN A 79 -4.17 20.36 -5.51
CA ASN A 79 -4.79 20.85 -6.75
C ASN A 79 -5.66 19.79 -7.43
N GLU A 80 -5.10 18.62 -7.72
CA GLU A 80 -5.78 17.56 -8.47
C GLU A 80 -5.12 16.20 -8.22
N GLY A 81 -5.84 15.10 -8.36
CA GLY A 81 -5.22 13.78 -8.45
C GLY A 81 -5.99 12.68 -7.77
N SER A 82 -5.41 11.49 -7.83
CA SER A 82 -5.86 10.31 -7.10
C SER A 82 -4.69 9.54 -6.52
N LEU A 83 -4.89 8.93 -5.35
CA LEU A 83 -3.87 8.08 -4.75
C LEU A 83 -3.71 6.77 -5.53
N ILE A 84 -4.83 6.23 -6.00
CA ILE A 84 -4.88 4.98 -6.74
C ILE A 84 -5.70 5.21 -8.02
N TYR A 85 -5.04 5.07 -9.17
CA TYR A 85 -5.71 4.95 -10.45
C TYR A 85 -5.71 3.51 -10.93
N SER A 86 -6.84 3.06 -11.45
CA SER A 86 -6.90 1.76 -12.08
C SER A 86 -7.68 1.73 -13.39
N ALA A 87 -7.05 1.16 -14.42
CA ALA A 87 -7.66 0.68 -15.66
C ALA A 87 -7.54 -0.86 -15.78
N SER A 88 -7.46 -1.54 -14.62
CA SER A 88 -7.49 -2.99 -14.47
C SER A 88 -8.28 -3.37 -13.22
N ASP A 89 -8.76 -4.61 -13.12
CA ASP A 89 -9.33 -5.05 -11.85
C ASP A 89 -8.24 -5.06 -10.77
N VAL A 90 -8.48 -4.38 -9.66
CA VAL A 90 -7.56 -4.27 -8.52
C VAL A 90 -8.20 -4.85 -7.28
N PHE A 91 -7.44 -5.68 -6.57
CA PHE A 91 -7.86 -6.27 -5.31
C PHE A 91 -6.84 -5.92 -4.23
N MET A 92 -7.28 -5.20 -3.20
CA MET A 92 -6.43 -4.69 -2.13
C MET A 92 -6.90 -5.27 -0.79
N SER A 93 -5.99 -5.92 -0.08
CA SER A 93 -6.27 -6.52 1.22
C SER A 93 -5.43 -5.88 2.31
N TYR A 94 -5.93 -5.88 3.55
CA TYR A 94 -5.17 -5.45 4.73
C TYR A 94 -4.55 -4.06 4.57
N CYS A 95 -5.37 -3.14 4.06
CA CYS A 95 -4.98 -1.79 3.74
C CYS A 95 -5.47 -0.77 4.79
N CYS A 96 -4.60 0.17 5.17
CA CYS A 96 -4.92 1.29 6.03
C CYS A 96 -4.74 2.60 5.27
N ILE A 97 -5.84 3.30 4.99
CA ILE A 97 -5.84 4.61 4.33
C ILE A 97 -6.30 5.64 5.37
N ARG A 98 -5.40 6.51 5.84
CA ARG A 98 -5.73 7.48 6.90
C ARG A 98 -5.04 8.82 6.74
N GLN A 99 -5.70 9.85 7.27
CA GLN A 99 -5.23 11.24 7.32
C GLN A 99 -4.94 11.82 5.93
N ASN A 100 -5.68 11.37 4.91
CA ASN A 100 -5.44 11.79 3.54
C ASN A 100 -6.23 13.06 3.21
N GLU A 101 -5.53 14.07 2.69
CA GLU A 101 -6.10 15.36 2.28
C GLU A 101 -6.23 15.46 0.75
N ILE A 102 -6.08 14.33 0.04
CA ILE A 102 -6.36 14.25 -1.39
C ILE A 102 -7.87 14.20 -1.65
N LYS A 103 -8.34 14.92 -2.69
CA LYS A 103 -9.77 15.00 -3.02
C LYS A 103 -10.39 13.64 -3.33
N TYR A 104 -9.69 12.83 -4.12
CA TYR A 104 -10.12 11.49 -4.52
C TYR A 104 -9.06 10.48 -4.12
N ILE A 105 -9.44 9.45 -3.38
CA ILE A 105 -8.52 8.34 -3.09
C ILE A 105 -8.46 7.42 -4.30
N PHE A 106 -9.60 7.18 -4.94
CA PHE A 106 -9.74 6.23 -6.04
C PHE A 106 -10.20 6.91 -7.33
N LYS A 107 -9.56 6.55 -8.44
CA LYS A 107 -10.01 6.85 -9.81
C LYS A 107 -9.94 5.57 -10.64
N ALA A 108 -11.09 4.96 -10.92
CA ALA A 108 -11.11 3.64 -11.54
C ALA A 108 -12.01 3.56 -12.78
N TYR A 109 -11.52 2.94 -13.85
CA TYR A 109 -12.28 2.49 -15.01
C TYR A 109 -12.55 0.97 -14.99
N SER A 110 -12.21 0.33 -13.87
CA SER A 110 -12.37 -1.11 -13.64
C SER A 110 -12.67 -1.36 -12.16
N THR A 111 -12.85 -2.61 -11.76
CA THR A 111 -13.27 -2.92 -10.38
C THR A 111 -12.12 -2.69 -9.41
N ILE A 112 -12.38 -1.95 -8.32
CA ILE A 112 -11.48 -1.93 -7.16
C ILE A 112 -12.20 -2.63 -6.01
N THR A 113 -11.61 -3.67 -5.45
CA THR A 113 -12.09 -4.33 -4.23
C THR A 113 -11.13 -4.04 -3.09
N PHE A 114 -11.67 -3.57 -1.98
CA PHE A 114 -10.98 -3.35 -0.72
C PHE A 114 -11.48 -4.37 0.30
N GLU A 115 -10.62 -5.27 0.77
CA GLU A 115 -10.99 -6.32 1.72
C GLU A 115 -10.19 -6.24 3.03
N CYS A 116 -10.83 -6.48 4.17
CA CYS A 116 -10.17 -6.51 5.49
C CYS A 116 -9.34 -5.24 5.74
N SER A 117 -9.90 -4.09 5.39
CA SER A 117 -9.19 -2.82 5.26
C SER A 117 -9.95 -1.68 5.94
N THR A 118 -9.25 -0.60 6.27
CA THR A 118 -9.81 0.61 6.89
C THR A 118 -9.48 1.83 6.04
N THR A 119 -10.45 2.72 5.87
CA THR A 119 -10.24 4.00 5.21
C THR A 119 -11.01 5.10 5.95
N ASP A 120 -10.41 6.27 6.13
CA ASP A 120 -11.10 7.44 6.69
C ASP A 120 -11.95 8.18 5.67
N SER A 121 -11.78 7.86 4.39
CA SER A 121 -12.54 8.43 3.27
C SER A 121 -12.69 7.39 2.16
N ASN A 122 -13.87 7.31 1.56
CA ASN A 122 -14.14 6.45 0.41
C ASN A 122 -14.34 7.25 -0.88
N LYS A 123 -13.91 8.52 -0.89
CA LYS A 123 -14.10 9.43 -2.03
C LYS A 123 -13.47 8.84 -3.30
N SER A 124 -14.32 8.57 -4.27
CA SER A 124 -13.97 8.15 -5.62
C SER A 124 -14.28 9.27 -6.62
N TYR A 125 -13.62 9.21 -7.78
CA TYR A 125 -13.92 10.10 -8.90
C TYR A 125 -15.35 9.85 -9.42
N GLU A 126 -16.12 10.92 -9.63
CA GLU A 126 -17.57 10.88 -9.91
C GLU A 126 -17.94 10.04 -11.14
N TYR A 127 -17.08 10.06 -12.17
CA TYR A 127 -17.31 9.34 -13.43
C TYR A 127 -16.67 7.95 -13.48
N GLY A 128 -16.10 7.47 -12.36
CA GLY A 128 -15.43 6.17 -12.26
C GLY A 128 -16.24 5.12 -11.51
N TYR A 129 -15.72 3.90 -11.47
CA TYR A 129 -16.24 2.86 -10.59
C TYR A 129 -15.88 3.19 -9.14
N SER A 130 -16.89 3.11 -8.26
CA SER A 130 -16.67 3.18 -6.82
C SER A 130 -16.02 1.89 -6.32
N PRO A 131 -15.08 1.99 -5.36
CA PRO A 131 -14.49 0.81 -4.73
C PRO A 131 -15.56 0.01 -3.98
N THR A 132 -15.48 -1.32 -4.11
CA THR A 132 -16.29 -2.25 -3.32
C THR A 132 -15.53 -2.60 -2.04
N PHE A 133 -16.13 -2.33 -0.89
CA PHE A 133 -15.56 -2.66 0.41
C PHE A 133 -16.16 -3.98 0.94
N LYS A 134 -15.31 -4.91 1.39
CA LYS A 134 -15.68 -6.21 1.96
C LYS A 134 -14.98 -6.43 3.29
N ASN A 135 -15.72 -6.84 4.31
CA ASN A 135 -15.15 -7.07 5.65
C ASN A 135 -14.32 -5.87 6.13
N THR A 136 -14.78 -4.66 5.83
CA THR A 136 -14.14 -3.40 6.23
C THR A 136 -14.78 -2.88 7.52
N ASP A 137 -14.11 -1.96 8.20
CA ASP A 137 -14.47 -1.47 9.55
C ASP A 137 -14.21 -2.44 10.69
N ILE A 138 -13.32 -3.41 10.47
CA ILE A 138 -12.73 -4.19 11.56
C ILE A 138 -12.01 -3.19 12.47
N SER A 139 -12.41 -3.13 13.74
CA SER A 139 -11.69 -2.32 14.72
C SER A 139 -10.29 -2.92 14.89
N PHE A 140 -9.30 -2.27 14.30
CA PHE A 140 -7.90 -2.52 14.63
C PHE A 140 -7.61 -1.84 15.99
N GLU A 141 -8.43 -2.12 17.00
CA GLU A 141 -8.08 -1.85 18.41
C GLU A 141 -6.87 -2.70 18.84
N ASN A 142 -6.54 -3.71 18.05
CA ASN A 142 -5.18 -4.24 17.95
C ASN A 142 -4.50 -3.65 16.71
N GLU A 143 -3.75 -2.59 16.99
CA GLU A 143 -2.73 -1.92 16.20
C GLU A 143 -2.31 -2.68 14.92
N HIS A 144 -2.42 -2.03 13.76
CA HIS A 144 -1.88 -2.53 12.49
C HIS A 144 -0.46 -3.09 12.75
N PRO A 145 -0.15 -4.35 12.40
CA PRO A 145 1.13 -4.97 12.76
C PRO A 145 2.35 -4.15 12.31
N LEU A 146 2.19 -3.35 11.26
CA LEU A 146 3.21 -2.45 10.72
C LEU A 146 3.40 -1.16 11.55
N PHE A 147 2.37 -0.64 12.21
CA PHE A 147 2.43 0.61 12.98
C PHE A 147 3.05 0.44 14.37
N ASN A 148 2.89 -0.73 14.98
CA ASN A 148 3.47 -1.04 16.29
C ASN A 148 4.98 -1.23 16.30
N LEU A 149 5.59 -1.39 15.12
CA LEU A 149 7.03 -1.56 14.99
C LEU A 149 7.79 -0.26 15.19
N GLU A 150 7.24 0.89 14.78
CA GLU A 150 7.95 2.16 14.87
C GLU A 150 7.78 2.86 16.23
N VAL A 151 6.60 2.78 16.86
CA VAL A 151 6.32 3.57 18.08
C VAL A 151 6.97 2.97 19.33
N VAL A 152 6.99 1.63 19.47
CA VAL A 152 7.55 0.98 20.66
C VAL A 152 9.08 0.92 20.64
N ASP A 153 9.69 0.79 19.45
CA ASP A 153 11.16 0.76 19.31
C ASP A 153 11.77 2.17 19.25
N SER A 154 11.10 3.19 18.71
CA SER A 154 11.64 4.57 18.70
C SER A 154 11.56 5.29 20.06
N LEU A 155 10.61 4.92 20.91
CA LEU A 155 10.48 5.50 22.26
C LEU A 155 11.39 4.82 23.29
N LYS A 156 11.85 3.59 23.06
CA LYS A 156 12.80 2.91 23.95
C LYS A 156 14.25 3.37 23.83
N TYR A 157 14.61 4.12 22.78
CA TYR A 157 15.99 4.59 22.55
C TYR A 157 16.23 6.08 22.88
N LYS A 158 15.25 6.80 23.42
CA LYS A 158 15.50 8.10 24.09
C LYS A 158 15.90 7.90 25.55
N CYS A 159 17.14 7.47 25.76
CA CYS A 159 18.00 7.89 26.88
C CYS A 159 19.25 7.01 26.94
N ARG A 160 20.33 7.47 26.28
CA ARG A 160 21.71 7.55 26.80
C ARG A 160 22.65 7.84 25.63
N HIS A 161 23.14 9.08 25.56
CA HIS A 161 24.45 9.36 24.95
C HIS A 161 25.55 8.67 25.79
N PRO A 162 26.69 8.23 25.23
CA PRO A 162 27.48 8.93 24.20
C PRO A 162 27.99 8.08 23.01
N THR A 163 28.46 8.80 21.97
CA THR A 163 29.22 8.42 20.75
C THR A 163 30.63 7.87 21.05
N PRO A 164 31.47 7.45 20.06
CA PRO A 164 31.21 6.94 18.69
C PRO A 164 32.03 5.65 18.34
N ASN A 165 31.57 4.84 17.37
CA ASN A 165 32.34 4.24 16.25
C ASN A 165 31.87 2.86 15.78
N ASN A 166 32.00 2.70 14.46
CA ASN A 166 31.97 1.51 13.60
C ASN A 166 30.62 0.89 13.24
N ASP A 167 30.15 1.32 12.05
CA ASP A 167 29.78 0.47 10.90
C ASP A 167 29.38 -0.97 11.24
N GLU A 168 28.06 -1.25 11.30
CA GLU A 168 27.45 -2.57 11.02
C GLU A 168 25.92 -2.62 11.23
N ASN A 169 25.18 -1.51 11.05
CA ASN A 169 23.77 -1.44 11.49
C ASN A 169 22.69 -1.41 10.40
N GLU A 170 23.05 -1.31 9.11
CA GLU A 170 22.04 -1.29 8.03
C GLU A 170 21.54 -2.70 7.66
N ASP A 171 22.43 -3.70 7.67
CA ASP A 171 22.06 -5.08 7.29
C ASP A 171 21.12 -5.78 8.28
N LYS A 172 21.21 -5.46 9.58
CA LYS A 172 20.38 -6.11 10.62
C LYS A 172 18.93 -5.61 10.63
N VAL A 173 18.69 -4.37 10.18
CA VAL A 173 17.34 -3.80 10.05
C VAL A 173 16.62 -4.42 8.84
N TYR A 174 17.34 -4.60 7.73
CA TYR A 174 16.80 -5.17 6.50
C TYR A 174 16.34 -6.62 6.66
N VAL A 175 17.15 -7.46 7.32
CA VAL A 175 16.82 -8.88 7.59
C VAL A 175 15.62 -9.03 8.55
N ARG A 176 15.44 -8.09 9.49
CA ARG A 176 14.39 -8.17 10.52
C ARG A 176 12.99 -7.84 9.99
N ASN A 177 12.88 -6.97 8.98
CA ASN A 177 11.63 -6.65 8.30
C ASN A 177 11.13 -7.83 7.44
N HIS A 178 12.04 -8.57 6.80
CA HIS A 178 11.70 -9.75 6.01
C HIS A 178 11.14 -10.91 6.85
N ILE A 179 11.67 -11.15 8.06
CA ILE A 179 11.24 -12.27 8.93
C ILE A 179 9.79 -12.07 9.45
N LYS A 180 9.35 -10.82 9.65
CA LYS A 180 7.99 -10.52 10.13
C LYS A 180 6.92 -10.68 9.04
N PHE A 181 7.27 -10.43 7.77
CA PHE A 181 6.41 -10.76 6.62
C PHE A 181 6.14 -12.26 6.50
N PHE A 182 7.17 -13.09 6.76
CA PHE A 182 7.04 -14.54 6.72
C PHE A 182 6.10 -15.09 7.81
N TYR A 183 6.10 -14.50 9.01
CA TYR A 183 5.22 -14.95 10.10
C TYR A 183 3.73 -14.74 9.77
N LEU A 184 3.35 -13.60 9.16
CA LEU A 184 1.97 -13.37 8.72
C LEU A 184 1.53 -14.33 7.59
N PHE A 185 2.46 -14.75 6.72
CA PHE A 185 2.20 -15.75 5.68
C PHE A 185 2.09 -17.18 6.23
N LEU A 186 2.87 -17.53 7.27
CA LEU A 186 2.89 -18.86 7.88
C LEU A 186 1.77 -19.09 8.89
N SER A 187 1.26 -18.04 9.55
CA SER A 187 0.11 -18.10 10.48
C SER A 187 -1.22 -18.47 9.80
N ARG A 188 -1.28 -18.53 8.47
CA ARG A 188 -2.47 -18.98 7.71
C ARG A 188 -2.56 -20.50 7.51
N LYS A 189 -1.79 -21.32 8.23
CA LYS A 189 -1.96 -22.79 8.17
C LYS A 189 -2.93 -23.33 9.25
N ARG A 190 -4.10 -23.74 8.72
CA ARG A 190 -5.09 -24.73 9.19
C ARG A 190 -5.87 -24.41 10.47
N PHE A 191 -7.04 -23.79 10.29
CA PHE A 191 -8.23 -24.28 11.01
C PHE A 191 -8.54 -25.68 10.46
N ARG A 192 -8.00 -26.70 11.13
CA ARG A 192 -8.51 -28.06 11.01
C ARG A 192 -9.91 -28.06 11.64
N SER A 193 -10.88 -28.57 10.87
CA SER A 193 -12.16 -29.06 11.36
C SER A 193 -11.95 -29.86 12.65
N GLN A 194 -12.76 -29.57 13.67
CA GLN A 194 -13.14 -30.55 14.68
C GLN A 194 -14.64 -30.42 14.96
N THR A 195 -15.31 -31.54 14.65
CA THR A 195 -16.64 -32.04 15.05
C THR A 195 -17.85 -31.17 14.79
#